data_AF-A0A2V2LC31-F1
#
_entry.id   AF-A0A2V2LC31-F1
#
_cell.length_a   1.000
_cell.length_b   1.000
_cell.length_c   1.000
_cell.angle_alpha   90.00
_cell.angle_beta   90.00
_cell.angle_gamma   90.00
#
_symmetry.space_group_name_H-M   'P 1'
#
loop_
_entity.id
_entity.type
_entity.pdbx_description
1 polymer ?
#
loop_
_entity_poly.entity_id
_entity_poly.type
_entity_poly.pdbx_seq_one_letter_code
_entity_poly.pdbx_strand_id
1 'polypeptide(L)'
;MNPLIAIAVNLLPDLAKRLTGGAKPETTDLVVSVVREVLGTDDPAEARKRIADGDLSAELRVKLAEIDAAAKAQEDAAEQARRQNELDRLRAELDAEAARRDAAFRELSARMGDQQNARETFEGLAKEASPFAWGPVVVSVIVTAGFFITLVFLIRGGFGAAQTDPVVFQVVNIAVGALTAGFATVVSFWLGSSDGSRRKDLSAAQAQTAAAAMQRENAEATRRIVSEQSRQTAELLDKVTRQPPPTAPAQGAAAAASTPAAADPAAKDALQFTRCLETIFRHEGGYVDHPKDPGGATNMGITHKTLAQWRGAPVTREDVRNLTREEAGEIYRANYWNALSCDALPRGVDLVVFDFGVNAGVSRAAKLLQKIVHVEQDGQVGPITVGATKAIAADHIVTAFSDGRMDHYRSLSIWDTFKNGWTRRTNETREAALKMLRT
;
A
#
# COMPACT_ATOMS: atom_id res chain seq x y z
N MET A 1 -16.70 -12.57 45.59
CA MET A 1 -15.69 -11.50 45.48
C MET A 1 -15.24 -11.14 46.88
N ASN A 2 -13.94 -11.18 47.18
CA ASN A 2 -13.44 -10.83 48.51
C ASN A 2 -13.86 -9.38 48.85
N PRO A 3 -14.47 -9.11 50.02
CA PRO A 3 -14.98 -7.78 50.37
C PRO A 3 -13.92 -6.68 50.41
N LEU A 4 -12.63 -7.04 50.59
CA LEU A 4 -11.51 -6.10 50.48
C LEU A 4 -11.21 -5.69 49.03
N ILE A 5 -11.50 -6.56 48.05
CA ILE A 5 -11.42 -6.23 46.62
C ILE A 5 -12.46 -5.17 46.26
N ALA A 6 -13.66 -5.24 46.84
CA ALA A 6 -14.70 -4.24 46.60
C ALA A 6 -14.26 -2.84 47.09
N ILE A 7 -13.47 -2.78 48.16
CA ILE A 7 -12.90 -1.53 48.68
C ILE A 7 -11.83 -0.99 47.70
N ALA A 8 -10.92 -1.85 47.23
CA ALA A 8 -9.89 -1.49 46.25
C ALA A 8 -10.50 -0.97 44.93
N VAL A 9 -11.52 -1.68 44.41
CA VAL A 9 -12.25 -1.30 43.19
C VAL A 9 -12.99 0.01 43.34
N ASN A 10 -13.59 0.28 44.51
CA ASN A 10 -14.27 1.56 44.74
C ASN A 10 -13.28 2.74 44.77
N LEU A 11 -12.03 2.48 45.19
CA LEU A 11 -10.98 3.48 45.26
C LEU A 11 -10.31 3.74 43.91
N LEU A 12 -10.18 2.68 43.10
CA LEU A 12 -9.60 2.68 41.76
C LEU A 12 -10.50 1.86 40.80
N PRO A 13 -11.53 2.49 40.20
CA PRO A 13 -12.54 1.79 39.39
C PRO A 13 -11.98 1.02 38.19
N ASP A 14 -10.87 1.47 37.62
CA ASP A 14 -10.23 0.80 36.48
C ASP A 14 -9.71 -0.61 36.82
N LEU A 15 -9.39 -0.86 38.11
CA LEU A 15 -9.00 -2.17 38.62
C LEU A 15 -10.12 -3.21 38.46
N ALA A 16 -11.40 -2.77 38.46
CA ALA A 16 -12.56 -3.65 38.31
C ALA A 16 -12.54 -4.41 36.98
N LYS A 17 -12.18 -3.72 35.89
CA LYS A 17 -12.15 -4.31 34.55
C LYS A 17 -11.09 -5.39 34.45
N ARG A 18 -9.96 -5.22 35.13
CA ARG A 18 -8.88 -6.22 35.11
C ARG A 18 -9.19 -7.43 35.96
N LEU A 19 -9.66 -7.21 37.18
CA LEU A 19 -10.00 -8.31 38.10
C LEU A 19 -11.17 -9.16 37.59
N THR A 20 -12.05 -8.60 36.76
CA THR A 20 -13.16 -9.32 36.09
C THR A 20 -12.77 -9.91 34.73
N GLY A 21 -11.77 -9.35 34.05
CA GLY A 21 -11.29 -9.77 32.73
C GLY A 21 -10.35 -10.98 32.70
N GLY A 22 -10.24 -11.73 33.81
CA GLY A 22 -9.37 -12.91 33.90
C GLY A 22 -7.98 -12.64 34.48
N ALA A 23 -7.86 -11.67 35.40
CA ALA A 23 -6.63 -11.45 36.16
C ALA A 23 -6.08 -12.76 36.75
N LYS A 24 -4.76 -12.91 36.74
CA LYS A 24 -4.09 -14.05 37.36
C LYS A 24 -4.45 -14.10 38.86
N PRO A 25 -4.59 -15.31 39.45
CA PRO A 25 -4.85 -15.45 40.89
C PRO A 25 -3.89 -14.65 41.77
N GLU A 26 -2.61 -14.61 41.37
CA GLU A 26 -1.53 -13.84 42.02
C GLU A 26 -1.83 -12.33 42.13
N THR A 27 -2.41 -11.72 41.09
CA THR A 27 -2.75 -10.29 41.10
C THR A 27 -3.92 -10.00 42.05
N THR A 28 -4.87 -10.94 42.13
CA THR A 28 -6.02 -10.83 43.03
C THR A 28 -5.57 -10.95 44.49
N ASP A 29 -4.66 -11.88 44.78
CA ASP A 29 -4.08 -12.07 46.11
C ASP A 29 -3.20 -10.87 46.53
N LEU A 30 -2.45 -10.31 45.59
CA LEU A 30 -1.62 -9.12 45.81
C LEU A 30 -2.47 -7.90 46.18
N VAL A 31 -3.58 -7.65 45.47
CA VAL A 31 -4.53 -6.58 45.80
C VAL A 31 -5.09 -6.73 47.21
N VAL A 32 -5.47 -7.96 47.60
CA VAL A 32 -5.97 -8.24 48.95
C VAL A 32 -4.88 -8.00 50.01
N SER A 33 -3.64 -8.41 49.74
CA SER A 33 -2.52 -8.21 50.67
C SER A 33 -2.20 -6.73 50.90
N VAL A 34 -2.21 -5.92 49.84
CA VAL A 34 -1.93 -4.47 49.93
C VAL A 34 -3.03 -3.74 50.69
N VAL A 35 -4.31 -4.10 50.48
CA VAL A 35 -5.42 -3.51 51.25
C VAL A 35 -5.28 -3.82 52.75
N ARG A 36 -4.86 -5.04 53.10
CA ARG A 36 -4.62 -5.45 54.50
C ARG A 36 -3.44 -4.72 55.12
N GLU A 37 -2.36 -4.58 54.38
CA GLU A 37 -1.12 -3.94 54.82
C GLU A 37 -1.36 -2.45 55.13
N VAL A 38 -1.99 -1.72 54.20
CA VAL A 38 -2.20 -0.27 54.34
C VAL A 38 -3.28 0.03 55.38
N LEU A 39 -4.39 -0.72 55.41
CA LEU A 39 -5.48 -0.46 56.37
C LEU A 39 -5.25 -1.14 57.72
N GLY A 40 -4.26 -2.03 57.84
CA GLY A 40 -3.89 -2.72 59.08
C GLY A 40 -5.03 -3.54 59.70
N THR A 41 -5.94 -4.07 58.87
CA THR A 41 -7.10 -4.85 59.31
C THR A 41 -7.58 -5.82 58.23
N ASP A 42 -8.06 -6.98 58.68
CA ASP A 42 -8.73 -7.97 57.85
C ASP A 42 -10.26 -7.82 57.84
N ASP A 43 -10.81 -7.00 58.75
CA ASP A 43 -12.24 -6.77 58.87
C ASP A 43 -12.71 -5.73 57.82
N PRO A 44 -13.59 -6.09 56.87
CA PRO A 44 -14.09 -5.18 55.85
C PRO A 44 -14.87 -3.98 56.38
N ALA A 45 -15.53 -4.10 57.54
CA ALA A 45 -16.28 -3.00 58.14
C ALA A 45 -15.32 -1.95 58.72
N GLU A 46 -14.24 -2.41 59.34
CA GLU A 46 -13.18 -1.55 59.89
C GLU A 46 -12.33 -0.93 58.79
N ALA A 47 -12.02 -1.71 57.73
CA ALA A 47 -11.33 -1.21 56.54
C ALA A 47 -12.07 -0.03 55.89
N ARG A 48 -13.41 -0.08 55.83
CA ARG A 48 -14.25 1.03 55.31
C ARG A 48 -14.23 2.28 56.18
N LYS A 49 -13.95 2.16 57.48
CA LYS A 49 -13.79 3.32 58.37
C LYS A 49 -12.42 3.94 58.20
N ARG A 50 -11.37 3.11 58.14
CA ARG A 50 -9.98 3.56 58.01
C ARG A 50 -9.68 4.21 56.67
N ILE A 51 -10.36 3.81 55.61
CA ILE A 51 -10.21 4.45 54.29
C ILE A 51 -10.80 5.87 54.20
N ALA A 52 -11.56 6.31 55.22
CA ALA A 52 -11.99 7.70 55.36
C ALA A 52 -10.84 8.62 55.78
N ASP A 53 -9.73 8.07 56.28
CA ASP A 53 -8.49 8.79 56.47
C ASP A 53 -7.88 9.13 55.10
N GLY A 54 -7.64 10.42 54.87
CA GLY A 54 -7.13 10.93 53.61
C GLY A 54 -5.73 10.40 53.26
N ASP A 55 -4.89 10.18 54.26
CA ASP A 55 -3.50 9.77 54.07
C ASP A 55 -3.44 8.27 53.72
N LEU A 56 -4.17 7.42 54.46
CA LEU A 56 -4.26 5.98 54.17
C LEU A 56 -4.95 5.70 52.82
N SER A 57 -5.95 6.52 52.47
CA SER A 57 -6.64 6.43 51.17
C SER A 57 -5.70 6.80 50.01
N ALA A 58 -4.88 7.85 50.19
CA ALA A 58 -3.88 8.25 49.20
C ALA A 58 -2.80 7.17 49.04
N GLU A 59 -2.27 6.63 50.14
CA GLU A 59 -1.26 5.56 50.11
C GLU A 59 -1.80 4.30 49.40
N LEU A 60 -3.03 3.89 49.75
CA LEU A 60 -3.66 2.73 49.14
C LEU A 60 -3.90 2.93 47.63
N ARG A 61 -4.30 4.14 47.20
CA ARG A 61 -4.45 4.46 45.77
C ARG A 61 -3.14 4.32 45.01
N VAL A 62 -2.03 4.80 45.57
CA VAL A 62 -0.72 4.71 44.93
C VAL A 62 -0.30 3.25 44.76
N LYS A 63 -0.34 2.44 45.82
CA LYS A 63 0.04 1.02 45.75
C LYS A 63 -0.85 0.21 44.80
N LEU A 64 -2.16 0.49 44.76
CA LEU A 64 -3.07 -0.18 43.82
C LEU A 64 -2.81 0.25 42.36
N ALA A 65 -2.47 1.51 42.12
CA ALA A 65 -2.11 2.00 40.79
C ALA A 65 -0.79 1.38 40.28
N GLU A 66 0.18 1.15 41.16
CA GLU A 66 1.43 0.45 40.83
C GLU A 66 1.18 -1.00 40.39
N ILE A 67 0.29 -1.71 41.08
CA ILE A 67 -0.12 -3.08 40.71
C ILE A 67 -0.80 -3.08 39.33
N ASP A 68 -1.72 -2.15 39.09
CA ASP A 68 -2.42 -2.04 37.80
C ASP A 68 -1.46 -1.73 36.65
N ALA A 69 -0.52 -0.81 36.88
CA ALA A 69 0.50 -0.44 35.91
C ALA A 69 1.46 -1.59 35.61
N ALA A 70 1.91 -2.32 36.63
CA ALA A 70 2.78 -3.48 36.46
C ALA A 70 2.09 -4.61 35.70
N ALA A 71 0.82 -4.88 35.98
CA ALA A 71 0.01 -5.84 35.24
C ALA A 71 -0.14 -5.44 33.77
N LYS A 72 -0.43 -4.15 33.50
CA LYS A 72 -0.52 -3.61 32.14
C LYS A 72 0.77 -3.80 31.35
N ALA A 73 1.91 -3.46 31.95
CA ALA A 73 3.21 -3.56 31.30
C ALA A 73 3.54 -5.01 30.90
N GLN A 74 3.14 -6.00 31.71
CA GLN A 74 3.32 -7.41 31.37
C GLN A 74 2.43 -7.86 30.19
N GLU A 75 1.18 -7.41 30.14
CA GLU A 75 0.25 -7.71 29.05
C GLU A 75 0.73 -7.10 27.73
N ASP A 76 1.10 -5.82 27.76
CA ASP A 76 1.60 -5.10 26.59
C ASP A 76 2.90 -5.75 26.06
N ALA A 77 3.81 -6.16 26.96
CA ALA A 77 5.03 -6.88 26.58
C ALA A 77 4.73 -8.26 25.95
N ALA A 78 3.73 -8.99 26.49
CA ALA A 78 3.33 -10.27 25.94
C ALA A 78 2.67 -10.12 24.55
N GLU A 79 1.86 -9.08 24.35
CA GLU A 79 1.26 -8.78 23.04
C GLU A 79 2.32 -8.38 22.02
N GLN A 80 3.27 -7.53 22.40
CA GLN A 80 4.40 -7.16 21.55
C GLN A 80 5.25 -8.37 21.15
N ALA A 81 5.53 -9.28 22.09
CA ALA A 81 6.25 -10.51 21.79
C ALA A 81 5.49 -11.41 20.80
N ARG A 82 4.15 -11.51 20.93
CA ARG A 82 3.31 -12.26 19.97
C ARG A 82 3.36 -11.63 18.58
N ARG A 83 3.20 -10.30 18.49
CA ARG A 83 3.27 -9.56 17.23
C ARG A 83 4.65 -9.72 16.58
N GLN A 84 5.72 -9.72 17.37
CA GLN A 84 7.06 -9.95 16.87
C GLN A 84 7.23 -11.37 16.30
N ASN A 85 6.76 -12.40 17.01
CA ASN A 85 6.80 -13.78 16.51
C ASN A 85 5.99 -13.96 15.22
N GLU A 86 4.85 -13.27 15.08
CA GLU A 86 4.05 -13.30 13.86
C GLU A 86 4.78 -12.67 12.68
N LEU A 87 5.44 -11.51 12.88
CA LEU A 87 6.26 -10.87 11.86
C LEU A 87 7.43 -11.74 11.42
N ASP A 88 8.11 -12.40 12.35
CA ASP A 88 9.24 -13.28 12.04
C ASP A 88 8.79 -14.53 11.27
N ARG A 89 7.60 -15.06 11.58
CA ARG A 89 6.98 -16.12 10.79
C ARG A 89 6.66 -15.67 9.36
N LEU A 90 6.03 -14.51 9.19
CA LEU A 90 5.69 -13.98 7.87
C LEU A 90 6.95 -13.70 7.02
N ARG A 91 8.03 -13.20 7.64
CA ARG A 91 9.33 -13.04 6.98
C ARG A 91 9.88 -14.36 6.48
N ALA A 92 9.86 -15.40 7.31
CA ALA A 92 10.31 -16.74 6.93
C ALA A 92 9.47 -17.34 5.78
N GLU A 93 8.16 -17.11 5.78
CA GLU A 93 7.27 -17.54 4.68
C GLU A 93 7.60 -16.80 3.37
N LEU A 94 7.84 -15.49 3.44
CA LEU A 94 8.21 -14.67 2.28
C LEU A 94 9.57 -15.09 1.69
N ASP A 95 10.57 -15.34 2.53
CA ASP A 95 11.90 -15.80 2.12
C ASP A 95 11.84 -17.19 1.47
N ALA A 96 11.01 -18.09 2.01
CA ALA A 96 10.78 -19.40 1.43
C ALA A 96 10.09 -19.30 0.05
N GLU A 97 9.18 -18.35 -0.14
CA GLU A 97 8.54 -18.12 -1.43
C GLU A 97 9.53 -17.54 -2.45
N ALA A 98 10.37 -16.58 -2.04
CA ALA A 98 11.43 -16.02 -2.88
C ALA A 98 12.40 -17.13 -3.35
N ALA A 99 12.84 -17.99 -2.45
CA ALA A 99 13.72 -19.11 -2.79
C ALA A 99 13.06 -20.10 -3.79
N ARG A 100 11.75 -20.32 -3.69
CA ARG A 100 11.00 -21.15 -4.67
C ARG A 100 10.95 -20.49 -6.04
N ARG A 101 10.70 -19.17 -6.11
CA ARG A 101 10.69 -18.43 -7.38
C ARG A 101 12.06 -18.46 -8.05
N ASP A 102 13.13 -18.31 -7.27
CA ASP A 102 14.50 -18.40 -7.79
C ASP A 102 14.86 -19.80 -8.28
N ALA A 103 14.39 -20.85 -7.59
CA ALA A 103 14.54 -22.23 -8.06
C ALA A 103 13.76 -22.46 -9.38
N ALA A 104 12.52 -22.00 -9.47
CA ALA A 104 11.71 -22.10 -10.68
C ALA A 104 12.33 -21.33 -11.87
N PHE A 105 12.89 -20.15 -11.61
CA PHE A 105 13.58 -19.36 -12.64
C PHE A 105 14.87 -20.05 -13.11
N ARG A 106 15.64 -20.66 -12.20
CA ARG A 106 16.82 -21.45 -12.56
C ARG A 106 16.45 -22.67 -13.39
N GLU A 107 15.37 -23.36 -13.06
CA GLU A 107 14.86 -24.49 -13.86
C GLU A 107 14.43 -24.02 -15.26
N LEU A 108 13.67 -22.93 -15.34
CA LEU A 108 13.26 -22.34 -16.62
C LEU A 108 14.48 -21.94 -17.47
N SER A 109 15.48 -21.32 -16.85
CA SER A 109 16.72 -20.92 -17.51
C SER A 109 17.51 -22.14 -18.00
N ALA A 110 17.57 -23.23 -17.23
CA ALA A 110 18.19 -24.48 -17.64
C ALA A 110 17.47 -25.11 -18.84
N ARG A 111 16.13 -25.12 -18.85
CA ARG A 111 15.33 -25.58 -20.01
C ARG A 111 15.57 -24.72 -21.25
N MET A 112 15.73 -23.41 -21.10
CA MET A 112 16.06 -22.52 -22.21
C MET A 112 17.51 -22.69 -22.70
N GLY A 113 18.45 -22.96 -21.81
CA GLY A 113 19.83 -23.30 -22.16
C GLY A 113 19.94 -24.60 -22.98
N ASP A 114 19.06 -25.56 -22.74
CA ASP A 114 19.04 -26.81 -23.50
C ASP A 114 18.59 -26.63 -24.98
N GLN A 115 17.80 -25.58 -25.28
CA GLN A 115 17.51 -25.19 -26.66
C GLN A 115 18.70 -24.51 -27.37
N GLN A 116 19.64 -23.92 -26.62
CA GLN A 116 20.89 -23.39 -27.16
C GLN A 116 21.91 -24.52 -27.46
N ASN A 117 21.92 -25.58 -26.64
CA ASN A 117 22.79 -26.75 -26.81
C ASN A 117 22.65 -27.43 -28.19
N ALA A 118 21.45 -27.50 -28.76
CA ALA A 118 21.21 -28.16 -30.06
C ALA A 118 21.98 -27.52 -31.23
N ARG A 119 22.33 -26.22 -31.15
CA ARG A 119 23.15 -25.51 -32.14
C ARG A 119 24.65 -25.71 -31.91
N GLU A 120 25.09 -25.84 -30.67
CA GLU A 120 26.48 -26.17 -30.35
C GLU A 120 26.82 -27.62 -30.74
N THR A 121 25.86 -28.55 -30.58
CA THR A 121 26.01 -29.93 -31.09
C THR A 121 26.15 -29.94 -32.62
N PHE A 122 25.44 -29.05 -33.33
CA PHE A 122 25.57 -28.87 -34.78
C PHE A 122 26.92 -28.29 -35.19
N GLU A 123 27.42 -27.27 -34.48
CA GLU A 123 28.73 -26.69 -34.74
C GLU A 123 29.86 -27.71 -34.49
N GLY A 124 29.69 -28.59 -33.49
CA GLY A 124 30.56 -29.74 -33.26
C GLY A 124 30.54 -30.77 -34.41
N LEU A 125 29.35 -31.19 -34.85
CA LEU A 125 29.19 -32.16 -35.94
C LEU A 125 29.65 -31.63 -37.31
N ALA A 126 29.53 -30.33 -37.55
CA ALA A 126 30.02 -29.66 -38.75
C ALA A 126 31.56 -29.61 -38.80
N LYS A 127 32.22 -29.45 -37.64
CA LYS A 127 33.68 -29.54 -37.51
C LYS A 127 34.20 -30.97 -37.74
N GLU A 128 33.39 -31.97 -37.44
CA GLU A 128 33.70 -33.39 -37.67
C GLU A 128 33.35 -33.90 -39.09
N ALA A 129 32.90 -33.02 -40.00
CA ALA A 129 32.48 -33.35 -41.37
C ALA A 129 31.43 -34.47 -41.46
N SER A 130 30.58 -34.62 -40.44
CA SER A 130 29.53 -35.63 -40.40
C SER A 130 28.39 -35.30 -41.39
N PRO A 131 27.88 -36.24 -42.19
CA PRO A 131 26.75 -36.01 -43.10
C PRO A 131 25.48 -35.51 -42.40
N PHE A 132 25.34 -35.84 -41.11
CA PHE A 132 24.21 -35.41 -40.27
C PHE A 132 24.20 -33.91 -39.99
N ALA A 133 25.33 -33.21 -40.17
CA ALA A 133 25.41 -31.75 -40.06
C ALA A 133 24.63 -31.01 -41.15
N TRP A 134 24.18 -31.68 -42.21
CA TRP A 134 23.31 -31.05 -43.23
C TRP A 134 21.82 -31.16 -42.91
N GLY A 135 21.43 -31.95 -41.89
CA GLY A 135 20.04 -32.25 -41.57
C GLY A 135 19.15 -30.99 -41.43
N PRO A 136 19.48 -30.04 -40.54
CA PRO A 136 18.72 -28.80 -40.37
C PRO A 136 18.63 -27.93 -41.64
N VAL A 137 19.69 -27.85 -42.44
CA VAL A 137 19.71 -27.11 -43.71
C VAL A 137 18.80 -27.77 -44.73
N VAL A 138 18.91 -29.09 -44.88
CA VAL A 138 18.08 -29.88 -45.80
C VAL A 138 16.60 -29.80 -45.41
N VAL A 139 16.28 -29.97 -44.13
CA VAL A 139 14.89 -29.83 -43.62
C VAL A 139 14.37 -28.41 -43.83
N SER A 140 15.18 -27.38 -43.54
CA SER A 140 14.80 -25.97 -43.76
C SER A 140 14.50 -25.68 -45.22
N VAL A 141 15.32 -26.21 -46.15
CA VAL A 141 15.13 -26.06 -47.59
C VAL A 141 13.86 -26.77 -48.05
N ILE A 142 13.62 -28.01 -47.59
CA ILE A 142 12.42 -28.77 -47.94
C ILE A 142 11.15 -28.05 -47.47
N VAL A 143 11.12 -27.60 -46.22
CA VAL A 143 9.95 -26.92 -45.64
C VAL A 143 9.70 -25.57 -46.32
N THR A 144 10.75 -24.80 -46.58
CA THR A 144 10.65 -23.49 -47.25
C THR A 144 10.22 -23.63 -48.69
N ALA A 145 10.86 -24.53 -49.46
CA ALA A 145 10.48 -24.79 -50.85
C ALA A 145 9.05 -25.34 -50.94
N GLY A 146 8.69 -26.28 -50.07
CA GLY A 146 7.33 -26.81 -49.98
C GLY A 146 6.29 -25.73 -49.71
N PHE A 147 6.54 -24.84 -48.75
CA PHE A 147 5.66 -23.72 -48.44
C PHE A 147 5.42 -22.81 -49.65
N PHE A 148 6.48 -22.37 -50.35
CA PHE A 148 6.35 -21.50 -51.53
C PHE A 148 5.73 -22.21 -52.73
N ILE A 149 6.03 -23.49 -52.96
CA ILE A 149 5.40 -24.30 -54.02
C ILE A 149 3.90 -24.40 -53.75
N THR A 150 3.49 -24.73 -52.53
CA THR A 150 2.08 -24.81 -52.14
C THR A 150 1.39 -23.45 -52.27
N LEU A 151 2.06 -22.36 -51.88
CA LEU A 151 1.53 -21.00 -52.02
C LEU A 151 1.32 -20.62 -53.49
N VAL A 152 2.30 -20.89 -54.36
CA VAL A 152 2.20 -20.63 -55.81
C VAL A 152 1.11 -21.51 -56.45
N PHE A 153 0.99 -22.76 -56.03
CA PHE A 153 -0.04 -23.68 -56.49
C PHE A 153 -1.46 -23.22 -56.09
N LEU A 154 -1.63 -22.71 -54.86
CA LEU A 154 -2.87 -22.12 -54.37
C LEU A 154 -3.26 -20.87 -55.19
N ILE A 155 -2.31 -19.98 -55.45
CA ILE A 155 -2.52 -18.73 -56.20
C ILE A 155 -2.89 -19.00 -57.67
N ARG A 156 -2.31 -20.03 -58.30
CA ARG A 156 -2.60 -20.40 -59.70
C ARG A 156 -3.89 -21.19 -59.89
N GLY A 157 -4.72 -21.34 -58.85
CA GLY A 157 -6.01 -22.02 -58.94
C GLY A 157 -5.91 -23.56 -58.95
N GLY A 158 -4.83 -24.13 -58.42
CA GLY A 158 -4.52 -25.57 -58.52
C GLY A 158 -5.52 -26.54 -57.87
N PHE A 159 -6.55 -26.03 -57.18
CA PHE A 159 -7.54 -26.82 -56.46
C PHE A 159 -8.96 -26.71 -57.04
N GLY A 160 -9.09 -26.57 -58.37
CA GLY A 160 -10.39 -26.52 -59.04
C GLY A 160 -11.33 -27.70 -58.73
N ALA A 161 -10.79 -28.88 -58.39
CA ALA A 161 -11.55 -30.06 -57.95
C ALA A 161 -11.76 -30.14 -56.42
N ALA A 162 -11.01 -29.40 -55.60
CA ALA A 162 -11.12 -29.46 -54.14
C ALA A 162 -12.16 -28.45 -53.58
N GLN A 163 -12.66 -27.52 -54.38
CA GLN A 163 -13.78 -26.66 -53.99
C GLN A 163 -15.12 -27.41 -53.96
N THR A 164 -15.21 -28.58 -54.60
CA THR A 164 -16.44 -29.39 -54.69
C THR A 164 -16.52 -30.53 -53.67
N ASP A 165 -15.40 -30.94 -53.05
CA ASP A 165 -15.36 -31.99 -52.02
C ASP A 165 -14.90 -31.42 -50.66
N PRO A 166 -15.80 -31.36 -49.65
CA PRO A 166 -15.49 -30.83 -48.32
C PRO A 166 -14.34 -31.52 -47.58
N VAL A 167 -14.14 -32.82 -47.82
CA VAL A 167 -13.08 -33.60 -47.15
C VAL A 167 -11.72 -33.22 -47.74
N VAL A 168 -11.64 -33.12 -49.07
CA VAL A 168 -10.41 -32.70 -49.77
C VAL A 168 -10.04 -31.27 -49.37
N PHE A 169 -11.03 -30.37 -49.25
CA PHE A 169 -10.80 -29.00 -48.81
C PHE A 169 -10.22 -28.90 -47.39
N GLN A 170 -10.71 -29.71 -46.45
CA GLN A 170 -10.18 -29.75 -45.08
C GLN A 170 -8.74 -30.28 -45.02
N VAL A 171 -8.43 -31.35 -45.77
CA VAL A 171 -7.07 -31.90 -45.85
C VAL A 171 -6.09 -30.86 -46.40
N VAL A 172 -6.49 -30.11 -47.43
CA VAL A 172 -5.68 -29.02 -47.99
C VAL A 172 -5.44 -27.91 -46.96
N ASN A 173 -6.47 -27.49 -46.23
CA ASN A 173 -6.31 -26.44 -45.20
C ASN A 173 -5.40 -26.87 -44.05
N ILE A 174 -5.50 -28.13 -43.59
CA ILE A 174 -4.61 -28.67 -42.56
C ILE A 174 -3.17 -28.72 -43.07
N ALA A 175 -2.95 -29.15 -44.32
CA ALA A 175 -1.62 -29.20 -44.92
C ALA A 175 -0.99 -27.81 -45.09
N VAL A 176 -1.77 -26.82 -45.54
CA VAL A 176 -1.32 -25.41 -45.65
C VAL A 176 -1.01 -24.81 -44.27
N GLY A 177 -1.83 -25.10 -43.26
CA GLY A 177 -1.59 -24.68 -41.87
C GLY A 177 -0.29 -25.28 -41.30
N ALA A 178 -0.07 -26.58 -41.50
CA ALA A 178 1.15 -27.27 -41.06
C ALA A 178 2.42 -26.72 -41.75
N LEU A 179 2.36 -26.45 -43.05
CA LEU A 179 3.47 -25.82 -43.79
C LEU A 179 3.75 -24.40 -43.32
N THR A 180 2.73 -23.62 -42.98
CA THR A 180 2.88 -22.25 -42.45
C THR A 180 3.58 -22.27 -41.08
N ALA A 181 3.15 -23.16 -40.19
CA ALA A 181 3.79 -23.35 -38.88
C ALA A 181 5.24 -23.85 -39.01
N GLY A 182 5.49 -24.79 -39.93
CA GLY A 182 6.84 -25.26 -40.26
C GLY A 182 7.75 -24.14 -40.76
N PHE A 183 7.27 -23.30 -41.68
CA PHE A 183 8.03 -22.16 -42.20
C PHE A 183 8.37 -21.13 -41.11
N ALA A 184 7.41 -20.77 -40.25
CA ALA A 184 7.66 -19.88 -39.12
C ALA A 184 8.73 -20.43 -38.15
N THR A 185 8.74 -21.74 -37.94
CA THR A 185 9.74 -22.43 -37.11
C THR A 185 11.14 -22.34 -37.72
N VAL A 186 11.26 -22.52 -39.05
CA VAL A 186 12.52 -22.37 -39.79
C VAL A 186 13.04 -20.93 -39.72
N VAL A 187 12.18 -19.92 -39.91
CA VAL A 187 12.56 -18.50 -39.81
C VAL A 187 13.07 -18.17 -38.41
N SER A 188 12.39 -18.63 -37.37
CA SER A 188 12.82 -18.47 -35.97
C SER A 188 14.16 -19.18 -35.70
N PHE A 189 14.36 -20.37 -36.28
CA PHE A 189 15.60 -21.13 -36.15
C PHE A 189 16.81 -20.39 -36.75
N TRP A 190 16.66 -19.63 -37.84
CA TRP A 190 17.78 -18.93 -38.48
C TRP A 190 17.97 -17.48 -38.02
N LEU A 191 16.89 -16.74 -37.75
CA LEU A 191 16.96 -15.33 -37.36
C LEU A 191 17.16 -15.11 -35.85
N GLY A 192 16.96 -16.15 -35.03
CA GLY A 192 16.80 -16.02 -33.58
C GLY A 192 18.05 -15.89 -32.70
N SER A 193 19.31 -15.78 -33.18
CA SER A 193 20.47 -15.76 -32.24
C SER A 193 21.67 -14.85 -32.51
N SER A 194 21.64 -13.91 -33.45
CA SER A 194 22.73 -12.94 -33.67
C SER A 194 23.04 -11.98 -32.52
N ASP A 195 22.23 -10.93 -32.46
CA ASP A 195 22.53 -9.70 -31.70
C ASP A 195 21.54 -9.47 -30.54
N GLY A 196 20.38 -10.11 -30.58
CA GLY A 196 19.32 -9.90 -29.60
C GLY A 196 19.70 -10.40 -28.20
N SER A 197 20.30 -11.59 -28.10
CA SER A 197 20.65 -12.21 -26.81
C SER A 197 21.87 -11.54 -26.18
N ARG A 198 22.96 -11.35 -26.92
CA ARG A 198 24.18 -10.70 -26.40
C ARG A 198 23.89 -9.29 -25.88
N ARG A 199 23.06 -8.53 -26.60
CA ARG A 199 22.64 -7.19 -26.17
C ARG A 199 21.73 -7.24 -24.94
N LYS A 200 20.88 -8.25 -24.82
CA LYS A 200 20.01 -8.45 -23.64
C LYS A 200 20.82 -8.86 -22.41
N ASP A 201 21.76 -9.78 -22.57
CA ASP A 201 22.61 -10.28 -21.48
C ASP A 201 23.61 -9.21 -21.01
N LEU A 202 24.21 -8.44 -21.93
CA LEU A 202 25.03 -7.27 -21.59
C LEU A 202 24.20 -6.18 -20.92
N SER A 203 22.99 -5.89 -21.41
CA SER A 203 22.12 -4.87 -20.79
C SER A 203 21.63 -5.30 -19.41
N ALA A 204 21.35 -6.59 -19.19
CA ALA A 204 20.94 -7.14 -17.91
C ALA A 204 22.11 -7.14 -16.92
N ALA A 205 23.31 -7.56 -17.33
CA ALA A 205 24.51 -7.52 -16.52
C ALA A 205 24.94 -6.08 -16.17
N GLN A 206 24.82 -5.14 -17.12
CA GLN A 206 25.05 -3.71 -16.88
C GLN A 206 24.00 -3.11 -15.94
N ALA A 207 22.72 -3.45 -16.11
CA ALA A 207 21.65 -2.99 -15.22
C ALA A 207 21.85 -3.53 -13.79
N GLN A 208 22.28 -4.77 -13.64
CA GLN A 208 22.47 -5.42 -12.34
C GLN A 208 23.73 -4.90 -11.62
N THR A 209 24.81 -4.64 -12.35
CA THR A 209 26.01 -4.00 -11.78
C THR A 209 25.78 -2.53 -11.44
N ALA A 210 25.03 -1.79 -12.27
CA ALA A 210 24.62 -0.42 -11.97
C ALA A 210 23.67 -0.37 -10.76
N ALA A 211 22.71 -1.29 -10.65
CA ALA A 211 21.81 -1.39 -9.50
C ALA A 211 22.58 -1.72 -8.21
N ALA A 212 23.56 -2.63 -8.26
CA ALA A 212 24.39 -2.95 -7.11
C ALA A 212 25.31 -1.79 -6.67
N ALA A 213 25.86 -1.03 -7.63
CA ALA A 213 26.66 0.16 -7.34
C ALA A 213 25.80 1.27 -6.72
N MET A 214 24.62 1.52 -7.30
CA MET A 214 23.66 2.50 -6.82
C MET A 214 23.08 2.13 -5.45
N GLN A 215 22.89 0.83 -5.15
CA GLN A 215 22.50 0.37 -3.82
C GLN A 215 23.61 0.58 -2.78
N ARG A 216 24.88 0.38 -3.13
CA ARG A 216 26.01 0.67 -2.24
C ARG A 216 26.13 2.16 -1.97
N GLU A 217 26.01 2.98 -3.01
CA GLU A 217 26.03 4.44 -2.90
C GLU A 217 24.85 4.96 -2.07
N ASN A 218 23.64 4.44 -2.30
CA ASN A 218 22.46 4.77 -1.49
C ASN A 218 22.61 4.32 -0.03
N ALA A 219 23.21 3.15 0.23
CA ALA A 219 23.46 2.69 1.60
C ALA A 219 24.49 3.56 2.33
N GLU A 220 25.54 4.02 1.63
CA GLU A 220 26.54 4.94 2.18
C GLU A 220 25.98 6.36 2.37
N ALA A 221 25.20 6.85 1.42
CA ALA A 221 24.48 8.13 1.53
C ALA A 221 23.46 8.10 2.69
N THR A 222 22.72 7.00 2.84
CA THR A 222 21.79 6.82 3.97
C THR A 222 22.52 6.81 5.30
N ARG A 223 23.68 6.12 5.42
CA ARG A 223 24.49 6.17 6.65
C ARG A 223 24.99 7.58 6.96
N ARG A 224 25.43 8.34 5.94
CA ARG A 224 25.87 9.73 6.11
C ARG A 224 24.71 10.62 6.56
N ILE A 225 23.56 10.55 5.90
CA ILE A 225 22.35 11.31 6.24
C ILE A 225 21.88 10.98 7.66
N VAL A 226 21.84 9.71 8.06
CA VAL A 226 21.44 9.31 9.42
C VAL A 226 22.42 9.84 10.47
N SER A 227 23.73 9.83 10.17
CA SER A 227 24.74 10.40 11.06
C SER A 227 24.66 11.93 11.17
N GLU A 228 24.38 12.63 10.07
CA GLU A 228 24.18 14.08 10.04
C GLU A 228 22.88 14.50 10.70
N GLN A 229 21.80 13.74 10.50
CA GLN A 229 20.50 13.95 11.16
C GLN A 229 20.62 13.75 12.66
N SER A 230 21.36 12.74 13.11
CA SER A 230 21.60 12.51 14.54
C SER A 230 22.39 13.67 15.16
N ARG A 231 23.37 14.23 14.43
CA ARG A 231 24.14 15.40 14.88
C ARG A 231 23.30 16.68 14.92
N GLN A 232 22.51 16.96 13.87
CA GLN A 232 21.63 18.13 13.81
C GLN A 232 20.50 18.05 14.85
N THR A 233 19.97 16.85 15.12
CA THR A 233 18.97 16.62 16.16
C THR A 233 19.55 16.91 17.55
N ALA A 234 20.78 16.47 17.82
CA ALA A 234 21.47 16.79 19.07
C ALA A 234 21.73 18.31 19.23
N GLU A 235 22.12 19.01 18.16
CA GLU A 235 22.30 20.47 18.18
C GLU A 235 20.99 21.26 18.35
N LEU A 236 19.87 20.77 17.80
CA LEU A 236 18.56 21.39 17.97
C LEU A 236 18.00 21.19 19.39
N LEU A 237 18.21 20.01 19.98
CA LEU A 237 17.85 19.71 21.37
C LEU A 237 18.62 20.60 22.36
N ASP A 238 19.90 20.85 22.12
CA ASP A 238 20.74 21.77 22.93
C ASP A 238 20.29 23.25 22.78
N LYS A 239 19.84 23.67 21.60
CA LYS A 239 19.31 25.03 21.39
C LYS A 239 17.93 25.25 22.03
N VAL A 240 17.06 24.24 22.00
CA VAL A 240 15.73 24.30 22.60
C VAL A 240 15.79 24.29 24.14
N THR A 241 16.74 23.56 24.72
CA THR A 241 16.92 23.50 26.19
C THR A 241 17.54 24.77 26.80
N ARG A 242 18.14 25.66 25.99
CA ARG A 242 18.74 26.92 26.48
C ARG A 242 17.84 28.16 26.35
N GLN A 243 16.65 28.07 25.77
CA GLN A 243 15.80 29.24 25.59
C GLN A 243 15.04 29.56 26.90
N PRO A 244 15.24 30.73 27.54
CA PRO A 244 14.51 31.08 28.75
C PRO A 244 13.06 31.45 28.41
N PRO A 245 12.10 31.17 29.31
CA PRO A 245 10.69 31.37 29.02
C PRO A 245 10.33 32.87 28.94
N PRO A 246 9.40 33.28 28.04
CA PRO A 246 8.94 34.66 27.96
C PRO A 246 8.00 34.98 29.13
N THR A 247 8.26 36.12 29.78
CA THR A 247 7.41 36.72 30.80
C THR A 247 6.17 37.39 30.20
N ALA A 248 4.97 37.04 30.68
CA ALA A 248 3.75 37.84 30.54
C ALA A 248 2.76 37.54 31.69
N PRO A 249 1.86 38.48 32.04
CA PRO A 249 1.49 38.78 33.42
C PRO A 249 0.29 38.01 33.97
N ALA A 250 0.22 37.99 35.30
CA ALA A 250 -0.84 37.42 36.11
C ALA A 250 -2.23 38.03 35.86
N GLN A 251 -3.25 37.16 35.76
CA GLN A 251 -4.52 37.23 36.51
C GLN A 251 -5.48 36.09 36.11
N GLY A 252 -6.15 35.49 37.10
CA GLY A 252 -7.44 34.79 36.94
C GLY A 252 -7.42 33.28 37.17
N ALA A 253 -7.96 32.85 38.31
CA ALA A 253 -8.06 31.47 38.76
C ALA A 253 -9.17 30.64 38.06
N ALA A 254 -9.00 29.31 38.16
CA ALA A 254 -9.99 28.23 38.04
C ALA A 254 -10.38 27.72 36.63
N ALA A 255 -9.79 26.58 36.25
CA ALA A 255 -10.50 25.31 36.03
C ALA A 255 -9.52 24.29 35.42
N ALA A 256 -9.22 23.23 36.19
CA ALA A 256 -8.47 22.09 35.72
C ALA A 256 -9.28 21.35 34.65
N ALA A 257 -8.82 21.41 33.40
CA ALA A 257 -9.25 20.55 32.32
C ALA A 257 -8.10 19.60 31.97
N SER A 258 -8.40 18.32 32.12
CA SER A 258 -7.58 17.14 31.89
C SER A 258 -6.89 17.12 30.51
N THR A 259 -5.58 16.89 30.52
CA THR A 259 -4.80 16.41 29.39
C THR A 259 -5.36 15.07 28.90
N PRO A 260 -5.75 14.90 27.63
CA PRO A 260 -5.91 13.58 27.07
C PRO A 260 -4.52 13.02 26.78
N ALA A 261 -4.24 11.87 27.39
CA ALA A 261 -3.13 11.00 27.07
C ALA A 261 -3.06 10.74 25.55
N ALA A 262 -1.83 10.59 25.07
CA ALA A 262 -1.48 10.28 23.69
C ALA A 262 -2.38 9.19 23.10
N ALA A 263 -3.17 9.57 22.09
CA ALA A 263 -3.96 8.64 21.31
C ALA A 263 -3.04 7.83 20.38
N ASP A 264 -3.21 6.52 20.43
CA ASP A 264 -2.60 5.54 19.53
C ASP A 264 -2.82 5.91 18.05
N PRO A 265 -1.76 5.99 17.21
CA PRO A 265 -1.88 6.45 15.82
C PRO A 265 -2.40 5.39 14.84
N ALA A 266 -2.85 4.22 15.31
CA ALA A 266 -3.20 3.07 14.45
C ALA A 266 -4.71 2.89 14.17
N ALA A 267 -5.60 3.66 14.81
CA ALA A 267 -7.04 3.58 14.56
C ALA A 267 -7.61 4.93 14.09
N LYS A 268 -7.26 5.33 12.87
CA LYS A 268 -8.16 6.21 12.13
C LYS A 268 -9.34 5.34 11.70
N ASP A 269 -10.43 5.51 12.42
CA ASP A 269 -11.63 4.70 12.41
C ASP A 269 -12.20 4.50 10.99
N ALA A 270 -12.82 3.35 10.69
CA ALA A 270 -13.54 3.14 9.41
C ALA A 270 -14.55 4.28 9.14
N LEU A 271 -15.04 4.89 10.22
CA LEU A 271 -15.87 6.09 10.24
C LEU A 271 -15.22 7.31 9.54
N GLN A 272 -13.91 7.50 9.64
CA GLN A 272 -13.20 8.61 9.01
C GLN A 272 -13.18 8.46 7.48
N PHE A 273 -12.88 7.26 6.98
CA PHE A 273 -13.00 6.95 5.56
C PHE A 273 -14.41 7.21 5.05
N THR A 274 -15.44 6.68 5.74
CA THR A 274 -16.85 6.88 5.36
C THR A 274 -17.22 8.36 5.31
N ARG A 275 -16.83 9.16 6.30
CA ARG A 275 -17.08 10.62 6.31
C ARG A 275 -16.44 11.34 5.13
N CYS A 276 -15.20 10.99 4.81
CA CYS A 276 -14.50 11.56 3.66
C CYS A 276 -15.16 11.14 2.34
N LEU A 277 -15.51 9.85 2.21
CA LEU A 277 -16.17 9.31 1.02
C LEU A 277 -17.54 9.94 0.80
N GLU A 278 -18.34 10.14 1.85
CA GLU A 278 -19.62 10.86 1.76
C GLU A 278 -19.47 12.30 1.29
N THR A 279 -18.35 12.96 1.63
CA THR A 279 -18.06 14.31 1.14
C THR A 279 -17.77 14.28 -0.35
N ILE A 280 -16.96 13.33 -0.81
CA ILE A 280 -16.64 13.14 -2.24
C ILE A 280 -17.90 12.80 -3.03
N PHE A 281 -18.75 11.89 -2.55
CA PHE A 281 -20.00 11.51 -3.21
C PHE A 281 -21.03 12.63 -3.35
N ARG A 282 -20.91 13.76 -2.61
CA ARG A 282 -21.74 14.94 -2.86
C ARG A 282 -21.28 15.73 -4.08
N HIS A 283 -20.00 15.64 -4.42
CA HIS A 283 -19.42 16.27 -5.60
C HIS A 283 -19.53 15.38 -6.84
N GLU A 284 -19.50 14.06 -6.65
CA GLU A 284 -19.68 13.08 -7.72
C GLU A 284 -21.16 12.97 -8.12
N GLY A 285 -21.42 13.06 -9.43
CA GLY A 285 -22.76 12.92 -10.00
C GLY A 285 -23.27 11.48 -10.01
N GLY A 286 -24.48 11.29 -10.53
CA GLY A 286 -25.04 9.96 -10.81
C GLY A 286 -24.48 9.35 -12.10
N TYR A 287 -25.15 8.30 -12.60
CA TYR A 287 -24.79 7.65 -13.85
C TYR A 287 -24.78 8.65 -15.03
N VAL A 288 -23.64 8.75 -15.70
CA VAL A 288 -23.46 9.51 -16.94
C VAL A 288 -22.95 8.57 -18.01
N ASP A 289 -23.60 8.61 -19.17
CA ASP A 289 -23.20 7.83 -20.33
C ASP A 289 -23.27 8.71 -21.57
N HIS A 290 -22.12 9.20 -22.01
CA HIS A 290 -22.03 10.06 -23.17
C HIS A 290 -21.55 9.24 -24.39
N PRO A 291 -22.28 9.23 -25.53
CA PRO A 291 -21.96 8.38 -26.69
C PRO A 291 -20.59 8.63 -27.33
N LYS A 292 -19.98 9.79 -27.07
CA LYS A 292 -18.66 10.19 -27.61
C LYS A 292 -17.53 10.18 -26.57
N ASP A 293 -17.79 9.74 -25.34
CA ASP A 293 -16.78 9.72 -24.29
C ASP A 293 -15.92 8.43 -24.37
N PRO A 294 -14.60 8.53 -24.61
CA PRO A 294 -13.71 7.36 -24.60
C PRO A 294 -13.61 6.69 -23.23
N GLY A 295 -14.00 7.36 -22.13
CA GLY A 295 -14.09 6.80 -20.78
C GLY A 295 -15.31 5.90 -20.54
N GLY A 296 -16.29 5.93 -21.45
CA GLY A 296 -17.50 5.11 -21.37
C GLY A 296 -18.47 5.51 -20.25
N ALA A 297 -19.42 4.63 -19.95
CA ALA A 297 -20.35 4.83 -18.85
C ALA A 297 -19.59 5.04 -17.53
N THR A 298 -20.03 6.02 -16.74
CA THR A 298 -19.44 6.37 -15.44
C THR A 298 -20.55 6.49 -14.40
N ASN A 299 -20.36 5.91 -13.22
CA ASN A 299 -21.29 6.05 -12.10
C ASN A 299 -20.50 6.27 -10.81
N MET A 300 -20.92 7.22 -9.97
CA MET A 300 -20.22 7.58 -8.72
C MET A 300 -18.72 7.87 -8.92
N GLY A 301 -18.35 8.46 -10.06
CA GLY A 301 -16.96 8.72 -10.45
C GLY A 301 -16.15 7.50 -10.89
N ILE A 302 -16.73 6.29 -10.88
CA ILE A 302 -16.08 5.07 -11.35
C ILE A 302 -16.41 4.83 -12.83
N THR A 303 -15.37 4.85 -13.66
CA THR A 303 -15.49 4.59 -15.10
C THR A 303 -15.68 3.10 -15.39
N HIS A 304 -16.24 2.79 -16.56
CA HIS A 304 -16.29 1.43 -17.11
C HIS A 304 -14.94 0.71 -17.04
N LYS A 305 -13.85 1.39 -17.42
CA LYS A 305 -12.49 0.83 -17.39
C LYS A 305 -12.04 0.52 -15.96
N THR A 306 -12.29 1.43 -15.01
CA THR A 306 -11.93 1.24 -13.60
C THR A 306 -12.68 0.05 -13.01
N LEU A 307 -13.98 -0.07 -13.30
CA LEU A 307 -14.80 -1.18 -12.81
C LEU A 307 -14.38 -2.52 -13.43
N ALA A 308 -14.07 -2.55 -14.73
CA ALA A 308 -13.55 -3.75 -15.40
C ALA A 308 -12.23 -4.22 -14.79
N GLN A 309 -11.33 -3.27 -14.52
CA GLN A 309 -10.05 -3.57 -13.88
C GLN A 309 -10.23 -4.09 -12.45
N TRP A 310 -11.15 -3.50 -11.68
CA TRP A 310 -11.48 -3.94 -10.32
C TRP A 310 -12.02 -5.38 -10.29
N ARG A 311 -12.99 -5.68 -11.15
CA ARG A 311 -13.60 -7.02 -11.22
C ARG A 311 -12.73 -8.06 -11.92
N GLY A 312 -11.65 -7.65 -12.58
CA GLY A 312 -10.78 -8.54 -13.36
C GLY A 312 -11.46 -9.15 -14.59
N ALA A 313 -12.58 -8.58 -15.05
CA ALA A 313 -13.41 -9.11 -16.12
C ALA A 313 -14.01 -7.97 -16.96
N PRO A 314 -14.37 -8.21 -18.24
CA PRO A 314 -15.14 -7.25 -19.01
C PRO A 314 -16.47 -6.95 -18.31
N VAL A 315 -16.81 -5.66 -18.20
CA VAL A 315 -18.09 -5.21 -17.64
C VAL A 315 -18.95 -4.59 -18.73
N THR A 316 -20.25 -4.54 -18.50
CA THR A 316 -21.22 -3.88 -19.39
C THR A 316 -21.53 -2.46 -18.91
N ARG A 317 -22.27 -1.68 -19.70
CA ARG A 317 -22.80 -0.37 -19.26
C ARG A 317 -23.83 -0.53 -18.14
N GLU A 318 -24.57 -1.63 -18.17
CA GLU A 318 -25.54 -1.97 -17.14
C GLU A 318 -24.86 -2.31 -15.81
N ASP A 319 -23.70 -2.98 -15.85
CA ASP A 319 -22.87 -3.17 -14.64
C ASP A 319 -22.45 -1.86 -14.00
N VAL A 320 -22.03 -0.88 -14.81
CA VAL A 320 -21.68 0.46 -14.29
C VAL A 320 -22.92 1.17 -13.72
N ARG A 321 -24.08 1.03 -14.38
CA ARG A 321 -25.35 1.58 -13.88
C ARG A 321 -25.77 0.96 -12.55
N ASN A 322 -25.55 -0.34 -12.39
CA ASN A 322 -25.92 -1.11 -11.20
C ASN A 322 -24.81 -1.16 -10.14
N LEU A 323 -23.72 -0.40 -10.31
CA LEU A 323 -22.65 -0.28 -9.32
C LEU A 323 -23.23 0.16 -7.97
N THR A 324 -22.95 -0.61 -6.92
CA THR A 324 -23.42 -0.30 -5.57
C THR A 324 -22.49 0.69 -4.89
N ARG A 325 -23.02 1.42 -3.87
CA ARG A 325 -22.20 2.36 -3.10
C ARG A 325 -21.11 1.64 -2.30
N GLU A 326 -21.39 0.42 -1.88
CA GLU A 326 -20.47 -0.45 -1.15
C GLU A 326 -19.28 -0.83 -2.05
N GLU A 327 -19.53 -1.36 -3.25
CA GLU A 327 -18.47 -1.72 -4.20
C GLU A 327 -17.68 -0.49 -4.65
N ALA A 328 -18.38 0.63 -4.92
CA ALA A 328 -17.70 1.89 -5.19
C ALA A 328 -16.78 2.28 -4.03
N GLY A 329 -17.25 2.18 -2.78
CA GLY A 329 -16.46 2.43 -1.58
C GLY A 329 -15.20 1.58 -1.49
N GLU A 330 -15.28 0.28 -1.81
CA GLU A 330 -14.11 -0.61 -1.85
C GLU A 330 -13.08 -0.15 -2.90
N ILE A 331 -13.55 0.21 -4.10
CA ILE A 331 -12.70 0.76 -5.16
C ILE A 331 -12.02 2.05 -4.70
N TYR A 332 -12.78 2.96 -4.07
CA TYR A 332 -12.25 4.21 -3.53
C TYR A 332 -11.20 3.98 -2.45
N ARG A 333 -11.44 3.00 -1.57
CA ARG A 333 -10.51 2.65 -0.50
C ARG A 333 -9.21 2.10 -1.06
N ALA A 334 -9.29 1.15 -1.99
CA ALA A 334 -8.13 0.50 -2.56
C ALA A 334 -7.30 1.44 -3.45
N ASN A 335 -7.95 2.10 -4.42
CA ASN A 335 -7.24 2.80 -5.50
C ASN A 335 -6.77 4.20 -5.12
N TYR A 336 -7.31 4.79 -4.06
CA TYR A 336 -7.02 6.18 -3.71
C TYR A 336 -6.69 6.34 -2.23
N TRP A 337 -7.57 5.91 -1.31
CA TRP A 337 -7.37 6.11 0.13
C TRP A 337 -6.11 5.41 0.65
N ASN A 338 -5.97 4.12 0.36
CA ASN A 338 -4.81 3.32 0.74
C ASN A 338 -3.56 3.76 -0.02
N ALA A 339 -3.69 4.06 -1.31
CA ALA A 339 -2.57 4.50 -2.15
C ALA A 339 -1.96 5.85 -1.71
N LEU A 340 -2.76 6.69 -1.03
CA LEU A 340 -2.33 7.97 -0.46
C LEU A 340 -2.04 7.87 1.05
N SER A 341 -2.05 6.67 1.63
CA SER A 341 -1.85 6.43 3.06
C SER A 341 -2.75 7.33 3.94
N CYS A 342 -3.99 7.59 3.52
CA CYS A 342 -4.87 8.56 4.17
C CYS A 342 -5.19 8.22 5.64
N ASP A 343 -5.18 6.92 5.99
CA ASP A 343 -5.30 6.43 7.37
C ASP A 343 -4.17 6.96 8.28
N ALA A 344 -2.99 7.27 7.73
CA ALA A 344 -1.84 7.75 8.50
C ALA A 344 -1.72 9.28 8.55
N LEU A 345 -2.44 10.00 7.68
CA LEU A 345 -2.42 11.47 7.63
C LEU A 345 -3.25 12.08 8.77
N PRO A 346 -3.04 13.35 9.16
CA PRO A 346 -3.94 14.05 10.09
C PRO A 346 -5.39 14.13 9.55
N ARG A 347 -6.37 14.27 10.44
CA ARG A 347 -7.77 14.54 10.04
C ARG A 347 -7.83 15.86 9.26
N GLY A 348 -8.72 15.97 8.28
CA GLY A 348 -8.83 17.13 7.40
C GLY A 348 -7.79 17.13 6.26
N VAL A 349 -6.53 16.83 6.56
CA VAL A 349 -5.47 16.64 5.55
C VAL A 349 -5.80 15.44 4.67
N ASP A 350 -6.23 14.34 5.28
CA ASP A 350 -6.71 13.15 4.57
C ASP A 350 -7.82 13.45 3.57
N LEU A 351 -8.79 14.29 3.93
CA LEU A 351 -9.91 14.65 3.05
C LEU A 351 -9.42 15.42 1.81
N VAL A 352 -8.62 16.49 1.98
CA VAL A 352 -8.17 17.30 0.84
C VAL A 352 -7.24 16.52 -0.09
N VAL A 353 -6.39 15.66 0.48
CA VAL A 353 -5.47 14.79 -0.28
C VAL A 353 -6.26 13.72 -1.04
N PHE A 354 -7.24 13.09 -0.39
CA PHE A 354 -8.08 12.06 -0.99
C PHE A 354 -8.96 12.62 -2.12
N ASP A 355 -9.70 13.72 -1.89
CA ASP A 355 -10.57 14.32 -2.92
C ASP A 355 -9.78 14.76 -4.16
N PHE A 356 -8.60 15.35 -3.95
CA PHE A 356 -7.75 15.72 -5.09
C PHE A 356 -7.13 14.50 -5.78
N GLY A 357 -6.80 13.44 -5.04
CA GLY A 357 -6.36 12.17 -5.58
C GLY A 357 -7.40 11.51 -6.49
N VAL A 358 -8.67 11.59 -6.12
CA VAL A 358 -9.80 11.13 -6.95
C VAL A 358 -9.93 11.98 -8.21
N ASN A 359 -9.91 13.31 -8.07
CA ASN A 359 -10.16 14.21 -9.19
C ASN A 359 -8.97 14.33 -10.16
N ALA A 360 -7.74 14.26 -9.67
CA ALA A 360 -6.53 14.58 -10.43
C ALA A 360 -5.44 13.49 -10.36
N GLY A 361 -5.72 12.36 -9.73
CA GLY A 361 -4.82 11.21 -9.64
C GLY A 361 -3.91 11.22 -8.41
N VAL A 362 -3.67 10.02 -7.88
CA VAL A 362 -2.89 9.74 -6.66
C VAL A 362 -1.50 10.38 -6.69
N SER A 363 -0.71 10.17 -7.74
CA SER A 363 0.66 10.69 -7.81
C SER A 363 0.71 12.21 -7.73
N ARG A 364 -0.27 12.91 -8.32
CA ARG A 364 -0.33 14.38 -8.29
C ARG A 364 -0.69 14.90 -6.91
N ALA A 365 -1.66 14.28 -6.25
CA ALA A 365 -2.01 14.63 -4.88
C ALA A 365 -0.86 14.39 -3.90
N ALA A 366 -0.16 13.25 -4.03
CA ALA A 366 1.02 12.94 -3.24
C ALA A 366 2.13 13.98 -3.44
N LYS A 367 2.48 14.33 -4.69
CA LYS A 367 3.51 15.35 -4.98
C LYS A 367 3.16 16.73 -4.45
N LEU A 368 1.88 17.13 -4.51
CA LEU A 368 1.45 18.39 -3.92
C LEU A 368 1.62 18.39 -2.41
N LEU A 369 1.23 17.32 -1.71
CA LEU A 369 1.45 17.18 -0.28
C LEU A 369 2.95 17.24 0.06
N GLN A 370 3.77 16.47 -0.66
CA GLN A 370 5.23 16.40 -0.48
C GLN A 370 5.90 17.76 -0.65
N LYS A 371 5.46 18.54 -1.64
CA LYS A 371 5.90 19.92 -1.85
C LYS A 371 5.61 20.81 -0.64
N ILE A 372 4.42 20.69 -0.05
CA ILE A 372 3.97 21.50 1.09
C ILE A 372 4.73 21.12 2.36
N VAL A 373 5.01 19.84 2.56
CA VAL A 373 5.73 19.35 3.75
C VAL A 373 7.25 19.29 3.56
N HIS A 374 7.75 19.85 2.45
CA HIS A 374 9.17 20.01 2.14
C HIS A 374 9.98 18.71 2.10
N VAL A 375 9.41 17.66 1.52
CA VAL A 375 10.09 16.38 1.25
C VAL A 375 10.20 16.12 -0.26
N GLU A 376 10.92 15.07 -0.65
CA GLU A 376 11.04 14.67 -2.05
C GLU A 376 9.68 14.38 -2.68
N GLN A 377 9.46 14.87 -3.91
CA GLN A 377 8.20 14.76 -4.64
C GLN A 377 8.17 13.48 -5.51
N ASP A 378 8.38 12.32 -4.90
CA ASP A 378 8.39 11.02 -5.58
C ASP A 378 6.97 10.53 -5.97
N GLY A 379 5.93 11.14 -5.41
CA GLY A 379 4.53 10.78 -5.64
C GLY A 379 4.01 9.59 -4.86
N GLN A 380 4.73 9.14 -3.82
CA GLN A 380 4.36 8.07 -2.91
C GLN A 380 4.26 8.59 -1.47
N VAL A 381 3.11 8.38 -0.82
CA VAL A 381 2.91 8.81 0.57
C VAL A 381 3.45 7.76 1.54
N GLY A 382 4.79 7.72 1.69
CA GLY A 382 5.49 6.83 2.61
C GLY A 382 5.73 7.43 4.02
N PRO A 383 6.46 6.71 4.90
CA PRO A 383 6.69 7.12 6.28
C PRO A 383 7.30 8.52 6.45
N ILE A 384 8.18 8.94 5.53
CA ILE A 384 8.80 10.28 5.54
C ILE A 384 7.75 11.36 5.32
N THR A 385 6.93 11.23 4.27
CA THR A 385 5.83 12.16 3.96
C THR A 385 4.84 12.23 5.13
N VAL A 386 4.47 11.08 5.70
CA VAL A 386 3.56 11.01 6.86
C VAL A 386 4.16 11.70 8.09
N GLY A 387 5.42 11.43 8.41
CA GLY A 387 6.12 12.07 9.54
C GLY A 387 6.20 13.59 9.39
N ALA A 388 6.58 14.07 8.21
CA ALA A 388 6.63 15.50 7.90
C ALA A 388 5.25 16.16 7.97
N THR A 389 4.21 15.47 7.49
CA THR A 389 2.82 15.95 7.58
C THR A 389 2.38 16.12 9.04
N LYS A 390 2.77 15.20 9.94
CA LYS A 390 2.42 15.29 11.37
C LYS A 390 3.19 16.40 12.12
N ALA A 391 4.32 16.85 11.58
CA ALA A 391 5.15 17.90 12.17
C ALA A 391 4.67 19.33 11.83
N ILE A 392 3.75 19.49 10.87
CA ILE A 392 3.22 20.77 10.42
C ILE A 392 1.74 20.88 10.85
N ALA A 393 1.31 22.07 11.24
CA ALA A 393 -0.07 22.33 11.63
C ALA A 393 -1.05 21.96 10.50
N ALA A 394 -2.05 21.13 10.82
CA ALA A 394 -2.93 20.53 9.82
C ALA A 394 -3.78 21.56 9.07
N ASP A 395 -4.18 22.65 9.72
CA ASP A 395 -4.91 23.78 9.12
C ASP A 395 -4.07 24.55 8.09
N HIS A 396 -2.77 24.70 8.35
CA HIS A 396 -1.81 25.23 7.38
C HIS A 396 -1.70 24.31 6.16
N ILE A 397 -1.56 23.00 6.36
CA ILE A 397 -1.49 22.04 5.24
C ILE A 397 -2.79 22.06 4.43
N VAL A 398 -3.96 22.00 5.07
CA VAL A 398 -5.27 22.05 4.39
C VAL A 398 -5.41 23.31 3.54
N THR A 399 -4.99 24.46 4.08
CA THR A 399 -5.01 25.73 3.36
C THR A 399 -4.06 25.72 2.17
N ALA A 400 -2.77 25.43 2.40
CA ALA A 400 -1.76 25.41 1.35
C ALA A 400 -2.06 24.38 0.24
N PHE A 401 -2.63 23.23 0.62
CA PHE A 401 -3.03 22.19 -0.33
C PHE A 401 -4.21 22.64 -1.18
N SER A 402 -5.20 23.31 -0.59
CA SER A 402 -6.34 23.86 -1.32
C SER A 402 -5.91 24.95 -2.31
N ASP A 403 -4.98 25.81 -1.90
CA ASP A 403 -4.44 26.86 -2.77
C ASP A 403 -3.61 26.26 -3.92
N GLY A 404 -2.73 25.30 -3.62
CA GLY A 404 -1.95 24.59 -4.64
C GLY A 404 -2.81 23.76 -5.61
N ARG A 405 -3.93 23.21 -5.14
CA ARG A 405 -4.96 22.59 -6.00
C ARG A 405 -5.58 23.60 -6.95
N MET A 406 -5.93 24.80 -6.48
CA MET A 406 -6.46 25.86 -7.34
C MET A 406 -5.45 26.32 -8.38
N ASP A 407 -4.17 26.43 -8.02
CA ASP A 407 -3.11 26.77 -8.97
C ASP A 407 -2.97 25.71 -10.06
N HIS A 408 -3.07 24.43 -9.70
CA HIS A 408 -3.12 23.36 -10.70
C HIS A 408 -4.31 23.53 -11.64
N TYR A 409 -5.52 23.75 -11.13
CA TYR A 409 -6.70 23.93 -11.99
C TYR A 409 -6.60 25.15 -12.91
N ARG A 410 -6.09 26.28 -12.42
CA ARG A 410 -5.86 27.49 -13.21
C ARG A 410 -4.85 27.27 -14.34
N SER A 411 -3.94 26.31 -14.19
CA SER A 411 -2.96 25.95 -15.22
C SER A 411 -3.54 25.11 -16.37
N LEU A 412 -4.75 24.55 -16.22
CA LEU A 412 -5.36 23.69 -17.24
C LEU A 412 -6.00 24.53 -18.35
N SER A 413 -5.82 24.12 -19.61
CA SER A 413 -6.38 24.82 -20.78
C SER A 413 -7.92 24.90 -20.78
N ILE A 414 -8.58 23.98 -20.06
CA ILE A 414 -10.04 23.91 -19.92
C ILE A 414 -10.59 24.73 -18.72
N TRP A 415 -9.72 25.51 -18.06
CA TRP A 415 -10.07 26.31 -16.87
C TRP A 415 -11.33 27.16 -17.08
N ASP A 416 -11.42 27.91 -18.17
CA ASP A 416 -12.54 28.84 -18.37
C ASP A 416 -13.90 28.15 -18.44
N THR A 417 -13.94 26.89 -18.87
CA THR A 417 -15.14 26.07 -18.91
C THR A 417 -15.54 25.54 -17.54
N PHE A 418 -14.57 25.11 -16.71
CA PHE A 418 -14.85 24.37 -15.47
C PHE A 418 -14.54 25.14 -14.17
N LYS A 419 -14.03 26.37 -14.26
CA LYS A 419 -13.57 27.17 -13.11
C LYS A 419 -14.58 27.28 -11.97
N ASN A 420 -15.86 27.46 -12.27
CA ASN A 420 -16.89 27.60 -11.25
C ASN A 420 -17.06 26.29 -10.46
N GLY A 421 -17.06 25.15 -11.15
CA GLY A 421 -17.17 23.82 -10.52
C GLY A 421 -15.96 23.50 -9.66
N TRP A 422 -14.76 23.71 -10.19
CA TRP A 422 -13.51 23.46 -9.47
C TRP A 422 -13.28 24.38 -8.28
N THR A 423 -13.61 25.67 -8.43
CA THR A 423 -13.53 26.64 -7.33
C THR A 423 -14.49 26.26 -6.21
N ARG A 424 -15.74 25.93 -6.55
CA ARG A 424 -16.74 25.49 -5.57
C ARG A 424 -16.30 24.22 -4.84
N ARG A 425 -15.93 23.15 -5.58
CA ARG A 425 -15.48 21.87 -4.98
C ARG A 425 -14.30 22.11 -4.02
N THR A 426 -13.31 22.89 -4.45
CA THR A 426 -12.13 23.17 -3.61
C THR A 426 -12.50 23.92 -2.33
N ASN A 427 -13.36 24.93 -2.41
CA ASN A 427 -13.80 25.68 -1.24
C ASN A 427 -14.63 24.82 -0.28
N GLU A 428 -15.58 24.02 -0.80
CA GLU A 428 -16.41 23.12 -0.01
C GLU A 428 -15.56 22.03 0.69
N THR A 429 -14.61 21.43 -0.03
CA THR A 429 -13.69 20.44 0.56
C THR A 429 -12.80 21.08 1.64
N ARG A 430 -12.28 22.29 1.39
CA ARG A 430 -11.46 23.04 2.36
C ARG A 430 -12.25 23.33 3.63
N GLU A 431 -13.48 23.82 3.50
CA GLU A 431 -14.33 24.12 4.65
C GLU A 431 -14.66 22.87 5.46
N ALA A 432 -15.03 21.77 4.78
CA ALA A 432 -15.27 20.48 5.43
C ALA A 432 -14.02 19.97 6.18
N ALA A 433 -12.84 20.05 5.56
CA ALA A 433 -11.59 19.65 6.16
C ALA A 433 -11.25 20.48 7.41
N LEU A 434 -11.39 21.81 7.34
CA LEU A 434 -11.16 22.69 8.49
C LEU A 434 -12.17 22.44 9.62
N LYS A 435 -13.42 22.09 9.30
CA LYS A 435 -14.42 21.70 10.30
C LYS A 435 -14.02 20.41 11.01
N MET A 436 -13.47 19.43 10.30
CA MET A 436 -12.99 18.17 10.87
C MET A 436 -11.84 18.33 11.86
N LEU A 437 -11.07 19.43 11.76
CA LEU A 437 -10.01 19.77 12.71
C LEU A 437 -10.54 20.28 14.06
N ARG A 438 -11.79 20.78 14.09
CA ARG A 438 -12.42 21.39 15.27
C ARG A 438 -13.29 20.42 16.06
N THR A 439 -13.42 19.18 15.59
CA THR A 439 -14.30 18.11 16.11
C THR A 439 -13.50 16.89 16.45
#